data_AF-A0A832X267-F1
#
_entry.id   AF-A0A832X267-F1
#
_cell.length_a   1.000
_cell.length_b   1.000
_cell.length_c   1.000
_cell.angle_alpha   90.00
_cell.angle_beta   90.00
_cell.angle_gamma   90.00
#
_symmetry.space_group_name_H-M   'P 1'
#
loop_
_entity.id
_entity.type
_entity.pdbx_description
1 polymer ?
#
loop_
_entity_poly.entity_id
_entity_poly.type
_entity_poly.pdbx_seq_one_letter_code
_entity_poly.pdbx_strand_id
1 'polypeptide(L)' 'MSVEICFGVPTDQRTRTAKIAFEAFGDFINNLLGSKSEIVTLVAAYLRDDRMLVALKGGVVVGCAG' A
#
# COMPACT_ATOMS: atom_id res chain seq x y z
N MET A 1 -12.34 -7.76 -16.66
CA MET A 1 -12.69 -7.19 -15.34
C MET A 1 -12.21 -5.76 -15.31
N SER A 2 -13.10 -4.81 -15.00
CA SER A 2 -12.82 -3.39 -14.84
C SER A 2 -11.94 -3.12 -13.62
N VAL A 3 -11.27 -1.97 -13.60
CA VAL A 3 -10.61 -1.44 -12.42
C VAL A 3 -11.60 -0.57 -11.67
N GLU A 4 -11.64 -0.70 -10.35
CA GLU A 4 -12.49 0.09 -9.46
C GLU A 4 -11.60 0.92 -8.53
N ILE A 5 -12.01 2.15 -8.22
CA ILE A 5 -11.32 3.01 -7.27
C ILE A 5 -12.19 3.13 -6.03
N CYS A 6 -11.63 2.85 -4.85
CA CYS A 6 -12.34 2.99 -3.59
C CYS A 6 -11.48 3.71 -2.53
N PHE A 7 -12.16 4.33 -1.57
CA PHE A 7 -11.54 4.82 -0.34
C PHE A 7 -11.29 3.66 0.62
N GLY A 8 -10.18 3.74 1.36
CA GLY A 8 -9.78 2.73 2.32
C GLY A 8 -9.05 1.55 1.69
N VAL A 9 -8.26 0.86 2.51
CA VAL A 9 -7.48 -0.31 2.07
C VAL A 9 -8.14 -1.58 2.61
N PRO A 10 -8.58 -2.52 1.76
CA PRO A 10 -9.11 -3.80 2.23
C PRO A 10 -8.11 -4.49 3.17
N THR A 11 -8.61 -5.03 4.29
CA THR A 11 -7.77 -5.57 5.37
C THR A 11 -6.79 -6.65 4.89
N ASP A 12 -7.23 -7.53 4.00
CA ASP A 12 -6.43 -8.59 3.39
C ASP A 12 -5.42 -8.08 2.34
N GLN A 13 -5.59 -6.85 1.86
CA GLN A 13 -4.74 -6.21 0.86
C GLN A 13 -3.76 -5.18 1.43
N ARG A 14 -3.73 -4.96 2.76
CA ARG A 14 -2.84 -3.96 3.40
C ARG A 14 -1.36 -4.23 3.15
N THR A 15 -0.92 -5.48 3.27
CA THR A 15 0.47 -5.88 2.98
C THR A 15 0.84 -5.64 1.53
N ARG A 16 -0.10 -5.88 0.60
CA ARG A 16 0.13 -5.62 -0.83
C ARG A 16 0.23 -4.13 -1.12
N THR A 17 -0.67 -3.34 -0.54
CA THR A 17 -0.67 -1.88 -0.65
C THR A 17 0.64 -1.30 -0.11
N ALA A 18 1.12 -1.79 1.03
CA ALA A 18 2.41 -1.39 1.60
C ALA A 18 3.60 -1.73 0.68
N LYS A 19 3.57 -2.88 -0.02
CA LYS A 19 4.60 -3.22 -1.01
C LYS A 19 4.58 -2.27 -2.22
N ILE A 20 3.40 -1.93 -2.73
CA ILE A 20 3.24 -0.97 -3.84
C ILE A 20 3.77 0.40 -3.43
N ALA A 21 3.40 0.88 -2.24
CA ALA A 21 3.92 2.13 -1.70
C ALA A 21 5.45 2.08 -1.54
N PHE A 22 5.98 0.98 -0.99
CA PHE A 22 7.42 0.79 -0.88
C PHE A 22 8.13 0.81 -2.24
N GLU A 23 7.56 0.19 -3.28
CA GLU A 23 8.15 0.19 -4.61
C GLU A 23 8.14 1.59 -5.24
N ALA A 24 7.10 2.39 -4.97
CA ALA A 24 7.02 3.78 -5.43
C ALA A 24 7.97 4.73 -4.70
N PHE A 25 8.25 4.49 -3.41
CA PHE A 25 9.05 5.36 -2.54
C PHE A 25 10.38 4.72 -2.09
N GLY A 26 10.79 3.61 -2.72
CA GLY A 26 11.82 2.70 -2.21
C GLY A 26 13.15 3.39 -1.94
N ASP A 27 13.59 4.27 -2.85
CA ASP A 27 14.85 5.00 -2.69
C ASP A 27 14.82 6.01 -1.53
N PHE A 28 13.67 6.63 -1.27
CA PHE A 28 13.49 7.53 -0.12
C PHE A 28 13.44 6.73 1.19
N ILE A 29 12.74 5.60 1.19
CA ILE A 29 12.45 4.82 2.39
C ILE A 29 13.64 3.92 2.81
N ASN A 30 14.39 3.38 1.85
CA ASN A 30 15.59 2.55 2.11
C ASN A 30 16.66 3.31 2.90
N ASN A 31 16.74 4.63 2.72
CA ASN A 31 17.70 5.47 3.44
C ASN A 31 17.24 5.82 4.87
N LEU A 32 16.00 5.49 5.25
CA LEU A 32 15.36 6.04 6.45
C LEU A 32 14.98 4.98 7.49
N LEU A 33 14.59 3.75 7.10
CA LEU A 33 13.79 2.88 7.98
C LEU A 33 14.16 1.39 8.04
N GLY A 34 15.37 0.97 7.68
CA GLY A 34 15.83 -0.42 7.88
C GLY A 34 15.49 -1.36 6.72
N SER A 35 15.22 -2.64 7.01
CA SER A 35 15.01 -3.64 5.95
C SER A 35 13.64 -3.52 5.28
N LYS A 36 13.54 -3.90 4.00
CA LYS A 36 12.26 -3.90 3.24
C LYS A 36 11.13 -4.60 3.99
N SER A 37 11.40 -5.73 4.65
CA SER A 37 10.39 -6.49 5.40
C SER A 37 9.83 -5.74 6.61
N GLU A 38 10.70 -5.06 7.36
CA GLU A 38 10.30 -4.27 8.53
C GLU A 38 9.45 -3.08 8.10
N ILE A 39 9.89 -2.40 7.03
CA ILE A 39 9.21 -1.25 6.47
C ILE A 39 7.82 -1.62 5.94
N VAL A 40 7.71 -2.70 5.15
CA VAL A 40 6.41 -3.15 4.64
C VAL A 40 5.45 -3.49 5.79
N THR A 41 5.97 -4.11 6.86
CA THR A 41 5.19 -4.44 8.05
C THR A 41 4.67 -3.17 8.75
N LEU A 42 5.55 -2.18 8.94
CA LEU A 42 5.20 -0.90 9.54
C LEU A 42 4.16 -0.15 8.70
N VAL A 43 4.40 0.01 7.39
CA VAL A 43 3.46 0.70 6.50
C VAL A 43 2.10 0.00 6.54
N ALA A 44 2.05 -1.33 6.40
CA ALA A 44 0.79 -2.08 6.41
C ALA A 44 -0.01 -1.89 7.72
N ALA A 45 0.68 -1.79 8.86
CA ALA A 45 0.07 -1.53 10.15
C ALA A 45 -0.52 -0.11 10.25
N TYR A 46 0.15 0.88 9.68
CA TYR A 46 -0.21 2.30 9.83
C TYR A 46 -0.95 2.92 8.62
N LEU A 47 -1.32 2.13 7.61
CA LEU A 47 -2.20 2.61 6.54
C LEU A 47 -3.50 3.17 7.14
N ARG A 48 -3.91 4.35 6.67
CA ARG A 48 -5.07 5.04 7.19
C ARG A 48 -6.19 5.00 6.18
N ASP A 49 -7.28 4.30 6.50
CA ASP A 49 -8.36 4.10 5.55
C ASP A 49 -9.05 5.41 5.16
N ASP A 50 -9.02 6.40 6.06
CA ASP A 50 -9.53 7.76 5.84
C ASP A 50 -8.63 8.64 4.96
N ARG A 51 -7.43 8.18 4.61
CA ARG A 51 -6.44 8.94 3.82
C ARG A 51 -5.97 8.22 2.57
N MET A 52 -6.39 6.97 2.36
CA MET A 52 -5.93 6.15 1.26
C MET A 52 -7.03 5.92 0.24
N LEU A 53 -6.66 6.00 -1.03
CA LEU A 53 -7.42 5.55 -2.18
C LEU A 53 -6.68 4.35 -2.79
N VAL A 54 -7.41 3.31 -3.18
CA VAL A 54 -6.83 2.15 -3.86
C VAL A 54 -7.56 1.85 -5.16
N ALA A 55 -6.80 1.39 -6.15
CA ALA A 55 -7.31 0.81 -7.38
C ALA A 55 -7.36 -0.72 -7.21
N LEU A 56 -8.54 -1.32 -7.42
CA LEU A 56 -8.80 -2.75 -7.31
C LEU A 56 -9.04 -3.34 -8.70
N LYS A 57 -8.43 -4.50 -8.97
CA LYS A 57 -8.72 -5.33 -10.15
C LYS A 57 -9.05 -6.74 -9.68
N GLY A 58 -10.34 -7.10 -9.70
CA GLY A 58 -10.81 -8.40 -9.20
C GLY A 58 -10.52 -8.61 -7.71
N GLY A 59 -10.71 -7.57 -6.89
CA GLY A 59 -10.44 -7.61 -5.44
C GLY A 59 -8.96 -7.43 -5.04
N VAL A 60 -8.04 -7.38 -6.01
CA VAL A 60 -6.60 -7.23 -5.75
C VAL A 60 -6.19 -5.77 -5.94
N VAL A 61 -5.47 -5.20 -4.98
CA VAL A 61 -4.94 -3.83 -5.10
C VAL A 61 -3.85 -3.78 -6.18
N VAL A 62 -4.00 -2.89 -7.15
CA VAL A 62 -3.04 -2.69 -8.26
C VAL A 62 -2.40 -1.30 -8.26
N GLY A 63 -2.87 -0.40 -7.40
CA GLY A 63 -2.31 0.93 -7.20
C GLY A 63 -2.92 1.59 -5.96
N CYS A 64 -2.24 2.59 -5.41
CA CYS A 64 -2.72 3.36 -4.27
C CYS A 64 -2.25 4.82 -4.32
N ALA A 65 -2.99 5.70 -3.67
CA ALA A 65 -2.65 7.11 -3.46
C ALA A 65 -3.09 7.54 -2.05
N GLY A 66 -2.32 8.44 -1.42
CA GLY A 66 -2.59 8.96 -0.07
C GLY A 66 -1.49 9.91 0.40
#